data_AF-A0A831LXW0-F1
#
_entry.id   AF-A0A831LXW0-F1
#
_cell.length_a   1.000
_cell.length_b   1.000
_cell.length_c   1.000
_cell.angle_alpha   90.00
_cell.angle_beta   90.00
_cell.angle_gamma   90.00
#
_symmetry.space_group_name_H-M   'P 1'
#
loop_
_entity.id
_entity.type
_entity.pdbx_description
1 polymer ?
#
loop_
_entity_poly.entity_id
_entity_poly.type
_entity_poly.pdbx_seq_one_letter_code
_entity_poly.pdbx_strand_id
1 'polypeptide(L)'
;MFKPELGTAQQQIIQSIAIAQALGVSFIRCFQGRAEDRKSPGGLDRHAEETLKVLRAVRSRLLDAGMKMAIENHAGDYQARGLRQLLDAAGRDIAGCTLDSGNATWCLEDPHVTLETLAPYALTSGVRDSILWRTPEGIAVRWVRMGSGNVGMESWVKKFQKWCPGVTLALEIISLPTPRIYKVFDREFWQGYEDVRANEFTRFLALAEKGQPSLGTPLPKDTPKETILAAEREELEASYHWTRKVLDQA
;
A
#
# COMPACT_ATOMS: atom_id res chain seq x y z
N MET A 1 -10.32 3.51 -9.96
CA MET A 1 -10.48 4.90 -9.50
C MET A 1 -11.95 5.27 -9.57
N PHE A 2 -12.46 6.02 -8.60
CA PHE A 2 -13.86 6.50 -8.61
C PHE A 2 -14.11 7.34 -9.86
N LYS A 3 -15.24 7.09 -10.51
CA LYS A 3 -15.65 7.76 -11.74
C LYS A 3 -17.04 8.36 -11.55
N PRO A 4 -17.18 9.67 -11.28
CA PRO A 4 -18.48 10.30 -11.01
C PRO A 4 -19.55 10.00 -12.08
N GLU A 5 -19.12 9.86 -13.33
CA GLU A 5 -19.97 9.51 -14.47
C GLU A 5 -20.61 8.11 -14.40
N LEU A 6 -20.06 7.21 -13.56
CA LEU A 6 -20.60 5.88 -13.30
C LEU A 6 -21.54 5.84 -12.09
N GLY A 7 -21.93 7.01 -11.55
CA GLY A 7 -22.83 7.13 -10.41
C GLY A 7 -22.10 7.33 -9.08
N THR A 8 -22.87 7.32 -7.99
CA THR A 8 -22.34 7.52 -6.64
C THR A 8 -21.42 6.38 -6.20
N ALA A 9 -20.62 6.61 -5.15
CA ALA A 9 -19.77 5.57 -4.58
C ALA A 9 -20.58 4.32 -4.16
N GLN A 10 -21.79 4.53 -3.60
CA GLN A 10 -22.70 3.43 -3.26
C GLN A 10 -23.11 2.61 -4.49
N GLN A 11 -23.47 3.28 -5.60
CA GLN A 11 -23.88 2.60 -6.83
C GLN A 11 -22.73 1.77 -7.42
N GLN A 12 -21.52 2.31 -7.43
CA GLN A 12 -20.34 1.60 -7.92
C GLN A 12 -19.96 0.41 -7.03
N ILE A 13 -20.13 0.51 -5.70
CA ILE A 13 -19.93 -0.63 -4.81
C ILE A 13 -20.99 -1.71 -5.07
N ILE A 14 -22.26 -1.36 -5.21
CA ILE A 14 -23.33 -2.32 -5.50
C ILE A 14 -23.07 -3.05 -6.82
N GLN A 15 -22.65 -2.33 -7.87
CA GLN A 15 -22.25 -2.95 -9.13
C GLN A 15 -21.04 -3.89 -8.94
N SER A 16 -20.06 -3.47 -8.15
CA SER A 16 -18.87 -4.28 -7.85
C SER A 16 -19.22 -5.56 -7.07
N ILE A 17 -20.21 -5.51 -6.18
CA ILE A 17 -20.73 -6.69 -5.47
C ILE A 17 -21.29 -7.70 -6.48
N ALA A 18 -22.11 -7.25 -7.43
CA ALA A 18 -22.69 -8.14 -8.45
C ALA A 18 -21.60 -8.82 -9.31
N ILE A 19 -20.59 -8.06 -9.73
CA ILE A 19 -19.43 -8.59 -10.47
C ILE A 19 -18.65 -9.59 -9.62
N ALA A 20 -18.38 -9.24 -8.36
CA ALA A 20 -17.62 -10.08 -7.45
C ALA A 20 -18.33 -11.43 -7.18
N GLN A 21 -19.65 -11.42 -7.00
CA GLN A 21 -20.45 -12.64 -6.87
C GLN A 21 -20.40 -13.49 -8.14
N ALA A 22 -20.52 -12.88 -9.32
CA ALA A 22 -20.42 -13.60 -10.59
C ALA A 22 -19.03 -14.25 -10.81
N LEU A 23 -17.99 -13.67 -10.23
CA LEU A 23 -16.61 -14.18 -10.28
C LEU A 23 -16.27 -15.13 -9.12
N GLY A 24 -17.16 -15.28 -8.14
CA GLY A 24 -16.91 -16.11 -6.95
C GLY A 24 -15.82 -15.58 -6.01
N VAL A 25 -15.56 -14.26 -6.02
CA VAL A 25 -14.60 -13.63 -5.08
C VAL A 25 -15.32 -13.09 -3.85
N SER A 26 -14.62 -13.02 -2.71
CA SER A 26 -15.20 -12.63 -1.41
C SER A 26 -14.83 -11.23 -0.93
N PHE A 27 -14.06 -10.48 -1.72
CA PHE A 27 -13.71 -9.10 -1.42
C PHE A 27 -13.53 -8.23 -2.66
N ILE A 28 -13.63 -6.92 -2.47
CA ILE A 28 -13.41 -5.89 -3.49
C ILE A 28 -12.27 -4.98 -3.01
N ARG A 29 -11.18 -4.87 -3.78
CA ARG A 29 -10.10 -3.91 -3.50
C ARG A 29 -10.60 -2.48 -3.70
N CYS A 30 -10.29 -1.60 -2.77
CA CYS A 30 -10.53 -0.17 -2.88
C CYS A 30 -9.45 0.62 -2.12
N PHE A 31 -9.40 1.91 -2.36
CA PHE A 31 -8.56 2.85 -1.64
C PHE A 31 -9.34 4.14 -1.41
N GLN A 32 -8.91 4.95 -0.44
CA GLN A 32 -9.55 6.22 -0.15
C GLN A 32 -8.94 7.35 -0.97
N GLY A 33 -7.62 7.54 -0.89
CA GLY A 33 -6.98 8.73 -1.43
C GLY A 33 -5.50 8.56 -1.74
N ARG A 34 -4.77 9.66 -1.59
CA ARG A 34 -3.33 9.81 -1.85
C ARG A 34 -2.70 10.85 -0.91
N ALA A 35 -1.39 11.00 -0.96
CA ALA A 35 -0.63 11.91 -0.09
C ALA A 35 -1.18 13.36 -0.07
N GLU A 36 -1.69 13.87 -1.19
CA GLU A 36 -2.24 15.22 -1.31
C GLU A 36 -3.48 15.43 -0.42
N ASP A 37 -4.24 14.37 -0.14
CA ASP A 37 -5.47 14.45 0.65
C ASP A 37 -5.21 14.76 2.12
N ARG A 38 -3.98 14.50 2.61
CA ARG A 38 -3.49 14.92 3.94
C ARG A 38 -3.57 16.42 4.15
N LYS A 39 -3.41 17.19 3.08
CA LYS A 39 -3.42 18.67 3.09
C LYS A 39 -4.76 19.27 2.73
N SER A 40 -5.75 18.44 2.39
CA SER A 40 -7.10 18.91 2.08
C SER A 40 -7.81 19.44 3.35
N PRO A 41 -8.82 20.32 3.22
CA PRO A 41 -9.57 20.81 4.38
C PRO A 41 -10.20 19.66 5.18
N GLY A 42 -9.82 19.53 6.46
CA GLY A 42 -10.24 18.42 7.34
C GLY A 42 -9.38 17.16 7.23
N GLY A 43 -8.36 17.16 6.37
CA GLY A 43 -7.38 16.08 6.22
C GLY A 43 -8.01 14.72 5.94
N LEU A 44 -7.30 13.67 6.34
CA LEU A 44 -7.77 12.29 6.15
C LEU A 44 -8.97 11.93 7.03
N ASP A 45 -9.19 12.62 8.15
CA ASP A 45 -10.33 12.36 9.04
C ASP A 45 -11.65 12.66 8.34
N ARG A 46 -11.74 13.79 7.61
CA ARG A 46 -12.91 14.11 6.78
C ARG A 46 -13.16 13.02 5.73
N HIS A 47 -12.11 12.57 5.05
CA HIS A 47 -12.25 11.52 4.03
C HIS A 47 -12.64 10.17 4.66
N ALA A 48 -12.15 9.86 5.86
CA ALA A 48 -12.54 8.69 6.63
C ALA A 48 -14.04 8.74 6.97
N GLU A 49 -14.54 9.89 7.42
CA GLU A 49 -15.96 10.08 7.71
C GLU A 49 -16.85 9.83 6.48
N GLU A 50 -16.47 10.35 5.32
CA GLU A 50 -17.19 10.11 4.06
C GLU A 50 -17.13 8.65 3.63
N THR A 51 -15.96 8.01 3.73
CA THR A 51 -15.80 6.56 3.50
C THR A 51 -16.73 5.77 4.41
N LEU A 52 -16.78 6.09 5.71
CA LEU A 52 -17.66 5.43 6.67
C LEU A 52 -19.14 5.68 6.38
N LYS A 53 -19.54 6.86 5.89
CA LYS A 53 -20.92 7.12 5.44
C LYS A 53 -21.30 6.20 4.28
N VAL A 54 -20.42 6.04 3.30
CA VAL A 54 -20.63 5.13 2.16
C VAL A 54 -20.72 3.68 2.64
N LEU A 55 -19.78 3.22 3.46
CA LEU A 55 -19.75 1.84 3.98
C LEU A 55 -20.99 1.52 4.82
N ARG A 56 -21.46 2.46 5.66
CA ARG A 56 -22.73 2.30 6.40
C ARG A 56 -23.92 2.15 5.46
N ALA A 57 -23.98 2.93 4.38
CA ALA A 57 -25.09 2.90 3.43
C ALA A 57 -25.16 1.57 2.64
N VAL A 58 -24.03 0.90 2.42
CA VAL A 58 -23.97 -0.38 1.68
C VAL A 58 -23.78 -1.61 2.57
N ARG A 59 -23.73 -1.44 3.90
CA ARG A 59 -23.41 -2.50 4.86
C ARG A 59 -24.27 -3.75 4.69
N SER A 60 -25.60 -3.60 4.63
CA SER A 60 -26.50 -4.75 4.49
C SER A 60 -26.22 -5.52 3.19
N ARG A 61 -25.99 -4.83 2.07
CA ARG A 61 -25.65 -5.45 0.78
C ARG A 61 -24.33 -6.22 0.83
N LEU A 62 -23.32 -5.70 1.52
CA LEU A 62 -22.06 -6.40 1.72
C LEU A 62 -22.24 -7.67 2.55
N LEU A 63 -23.00 -7.60 3.65
CA LEU A 63 -23.29 -8.74 4.51
C LEU A 63 -24.11 -9.81 3.80
N ASP A 64 -25.20 -9.43 3.12
CA ASP A 64 -26.07 -10.33 2.37
C ASP A 64 -25.29 -11.06 1.26
N ALA A 65 -24.30 -10.40 0.67
CA ALA A 65 -23.43 -10.95 -0.37
C ALA A 65 -22.22 -11.74 0.16
N GLY A 66 -21.98 -11.76 1.47
CA GLY A 66 -20.76 -12.33 2.06
C GLY A 66 -19.47 -11.64 1.59
N MET A 67 -19.55 -10.34 1.29
CA MET A 67 -18.49 -9.54 0.66
C MET A 67 -17.81 -8.59 1.64
N LYS A 68 -16.51 -8.38 1.49
CA LYS A 68 -15.76 -7.36 2.22
C LYS A 68 -15.07 -6.33 1.32
N MET A 69 -14.90 -5.11 1.82
CA MET A 69 -14.06 -4.10 1.19
C MET A 69 -12.61 -4.25 1.69
N ALA A 70 -11.65 -4.40 0.78
CA ALA A 70 -10.22 -4.47 1.09
C ALA A 70 -9.58 -3.09 0.86
N ILE A 71 -9.60 -2.25 1.90
CA ILE A 71 -9.11 -0.86 1.85
C ILE A 71 -7.58 -0.85 1.92
N GLU A 72 -6.95 -0.21 0.94
CA GLU A 72 -5.50 -0.07 0.84
C GLU A 72 -5.02 1.24 1.46
N ASN A 73 -3.86 1.22 2.13
CA ASN A 73 -3.08 2.42 2.37
C ASN A 73 -2.43 2.80 1.05
N HIS A 74 -2.99 3.74 0.31
CA HIS A 74 -2.68 3.98 -1.09
C HIS A 74 -1.97 5.32 -1.28
N ALA A 75 -0.90 5.29 -2.09
CA ALA A 75 -0.22 6.47 -2.60
C ALA A 75 0.16 7.55 -1.56
N GLY A 76 0.46 7.15 -0.32
CA GLY A 76 0.85 8.07 0.75
C GLY A 76 -0.30 8.58 1.63
N ASP A 77 -1.52 8.04 1.53
CA ASP A 77 -2.64 8.47 2.37
C ASP A 77 -2.47 8.01 3.83
N TYR A 78 -2.53 6.73 4.15
CA TYR A 78 -2.59 6.23 5.52
C TYR A 78 -1.30 5.59 6.01
N GLN A 79 -0.87 5.95 7.23
CA GLN A 79 -0.08 5.04 8.05
C GLN A 79 -0.97 3.92 8.59
N ALA A 80 -0.38 2.78 8.94
CA ALA A 80 -1.13 1.59 9.35
C ALA A 80 -2.06 1.84 10.53
N ARG A 81 -1.67 2.71 11.46
CA ARG A 81 -2.51 3.14 12.59
C ARG A 81 -3.81 3.80 12.12
N GLY A 82 -3.71 4.74 11.17
CA GLY A 82 -4.88 5.45 10.65
C GLY A 82 -5.80 4.52 9.86
N LEU A 83 -5.24 3.65 9.03
CA LEU A 83 -6.02 2.64 8.31
C LEU A 83 -6.72 1.69 9.28
N ARG A 84 -6.02 1.21 10.33
CA ARG A 84 -6.65 0.37 11.37
C ARG A 84 -7.85 1.07 12.01
N GLN A 85 -7.75 2.36 12.34
CA GLN A 85 -8.86 3.12 12.92
C GLN A 85 -10.07 3.16 11.97
N LEU A 86 -9.84 3.37 10.68
CA LEU A 86 -10.90 3.33 9.67
C LEU A 86 -11.56 1.94 9.60
N LEU A 87 -10.77 0.87 9.61
CA LEU A 87 -11.27 -0.52 9.55
C LEU A 87 -12.06 -0.90 10.79
N ASP A 88 -11.58 -0.52 11.98
CA ASP A 88 -12.28 -0.75 13.25
C ASP A 88 -13.63 -0.01 13.27
N ALA A 89 -13.67 1.24 12.76
CA ALA A 89 -14.89 2.02 12.66
C ALA A 89 -15.88 1.49 11.61
N ALA A 90 -15.38 0.92 10.51
CA ALA A 90 -16.22 0.32 9.47
C ALA A 90 -16.85 -1.02 9.91
N GLY A 91 -16.13 -1.78 10.75
CA GLY A 91 -16.50 -3.12 11.19
C GLY A 91 -15.82 -4.20 10.36
N ARG A 92 -15.13 -5.12 11.06
CA ARG A 92 -14.33 -6.22 10.47
C ARG A 92 -15.16 -7.27 9.72
N ASP A 93 -16.48 -7.23 9.86
CA ASP A 93 -17.41 -8.10 9.15
C ASP A 93 -17.60 -7.67 7.68
N ILE A 94 -17.43 -6.37 7.38
CA ILE A 94 -17.56 -5.83 6.02
C ILE A 94 -16.28 -5.21 5.47
N ALA A 95 -15.25 -5.03 6.30
CA ALA A 95 -14.01 -4.37 5.89
C ALA A 95 -12.76 -5.11 6.38
N GLY A 96 -11.72 -5.04 5.55
CA GLY A 96 -10.36 -5.42 5.85
C GLY A 96 -9.41 -4.60 4.97
N CYS A 97 -8.16 -5.04 4.81
CA CYS A 97 -7.17 -4.30 4.04
C CYS A 97 -6.53 -5.08 2.91
N THR A 98 -6.03 -4.30 1.95
CA THR A 98 -4.92 -4.72 1.09
C THR A 98 -3.63 -4.33 1.81
N LEU A 99 -2.85 -5.32 2.23
CA LEU A 99 -1.52 -5.08 2.81
C LEU A 99 -0.52 -4.73 1.71
N ASP A 100 -0.10 -3.46 1.64
CA ASP A 100 0.89 -3.00 0.66
C ASP A 100 2.20 -2.55 1.33
N SER A 101 3.28 -3.28 1.03
CA SER A 101 4.61 -3.01 1.58
C SER A 101 5.29 -1.80 0.95
N GLY A 102 4.98 -1.47 -0.31
CA GLY A 102 5.51 -0.31 -0.99
C GLY A 102 4.87 0.98 -0.48
N ASN A 103 3.55 1.02 -0.35
CA ASN A 103 2.83 2.21 0.08
C ASN A 103 3.14 2.61 1.52
N ALA A 104 3.51 1.66 2.39
CA ALA A 104 4.00 1.96 3.74
C ALA A 104 5.16 2.97 3.71
N THR A 105 6.15 2.73 2.84
CA THR A 105 7.30 3.63 2.68
C THR A 105 6.91 5.00 2.10
N TRP A 106 5.76 5.07 1.41
CA TRP A 106 5.24 6.34 0.93
C TRP A 106 4.48 7.16 2.00
N CYS A 107 4.23 6.57 3.17
CA CYS A 107 3.62 7.20 4.35
C CYS A 107 4.63 7.41 5.49
N LEU A 108 5.94 7.45 5.20
CA LEU A 108 7.01 7.55 6.21
C LEU A 108 7.01 6.41 7.24
N GLU A 109 6.56 5.22 6.83
CA GLU A 109 6.39 4.06 7.71
C GLU A 109 7.29 2.89 7.27
N ASP A 110 7.87 2.18 8.25
CA ASP A 110 8.55 0.91 8.03
C ASP A 110 7.50 -0.16 7.65
N PRO A 111 7.62 -0.87 6.51
CA PRO A 111 6.66 -1.89 6.09
C PRO A 111 6.40 -3.00 7.12
N HIS A 112 7.33 -3.24 8.06
CA HIS A 112 7.12 -4.16 9.17
C HIS A 112 6.13 -3.62 10.21
N VAL A 113 6.10 -2.31 10.46
CA VAL A 113 5.07 -1.69 11.32
C VAL A 113 3.69 -1.91 10.70
N THR A 114 3.58 -1.73 9.38
CA THR A 114 2.35 -1.95 8.64
C THR A 114 1.86 -3.39 8.79
N LEU A 115 2.76 -4.36 8.58
CA LEU A 115 2.44 -5.78 8.73
C LEU A 115 2.03 -6.12 10.17
N GLU A 116 2.80 -5.68 11.16
CA GLU A 116 2.52 -5.90 12.59
C GLU A 116 1.14 -5.35 13.00
N THR A 117 0.71 -4.24 12.41
CA THR A 117 -0.54 -3.56 12.73
C THR A 117 -1.74 -4.14 11.99
N LEU A 118 -1.58 -4.45 10.70
CA LEU A 118 -2.70 -4.74 9.79
C LEU A 118 -2.85 -6.21 9.42
N ALA A 119 -1.91 -7.10 9.80
CA ALA A 119 -2.04 -8.55 9.55
C ALA A 119 -3.41 -9.14 9.97
N PRO A 120 -4.02 -8.78 11.12
CA PRO A 120 -5.34 -9.29 11.51
C PRO A 120 -6.50 -8.84 10.61
N TYR A 121 -6.27 -7.87 9.71
CA TYR A 121 -7.25 -7.29 8.80
C TYR A 121 -6.99 -7.66 7.34
N ALA A 122 -5.91 -8.38 7.04
CA ALA A 122 -5.49 -8.67 5.68
C ALA A 122 -6.50 -9.56 4.95
N LEU A 123 -6.98 -9.06 3.80
CA LEU A 123 -7.82 -9.83 2.86
C LEU A 123 -7.03 -10.19 1.60
N THR A 124 -6.08 -9.33 1.24
CA THR A 124 -5.15 -9.51 0.13
C THR A 124 -3.88 -8.70 0.42
N SER A 125 -2.92 -8.73 -0.49
CA SER A 125 -1.71 -7.92 -0.44
C SER A 125 -1.38 -7.30 -1.80
N GLY A 126 -0.46 -6.35 -1.80
CA GLY A 126 0.18 -5.79 -2.98
C GLY A 126 1.65 -5.54 -2.63
N VAL A 127 2.50 -6.54 -2.86
CA VAL A 127 3.86 -6.51 -2.33
C VAL A 127 4.89 -6.15 -3.39
N ARG A 128 5.81 -5.30 -2.96
CA ARG A 128 7.05 -4.93 -3.63
C ARG A 128 8.11 -4.58 -2.59
N ASP A 129 9.35 -4.48 -3.02
CA ASP A 129 10.43 -4.06 -2.15
C ASP A 129 10.68 -2.55 -2.31
N SER A 130 11.47 -1.99 -1.41
CA SER A 130 11.81 -0.57 -1.41
C SER A 130 13.24 -0.38 -0.97
N ILE A 131 13.91 0.59 -1.57
CA ILE A 131 15.19 1.08 -1.10
C ILE A 131 15.04 2.51 -0.59
N LEU A 132 15.53 2.75 0.62
CA LEU A 132 15.51 4.04 1.28
C LEU A 132 16.93 4.47 1.60
N TRP A 133 17.26 5.74 1.39
CA TRP A 133 18.56 6.29 1.78
C TRP A 133 18.46 7.76 2.15
N ARG A 134 19.41 8.26 2.93
CA ARG A 134 19.51 9.69 3.25
C ARG A 134 19.92 10.52 2.03
N THR A 135 19.33 11.70 1.92
CA THR A 135 19.80 12.78 1.05
C THR A 135 20.08 14.03 1.89
N PRO A 136 20.76 15.05 1.33
CA PRO A 136 20.92 16.33 2.02
C PRO A 136 19.59 16.97 2.44
N GLU A 137 18.53 16.78 1.66
CA GLU A 137 17.20 17.37 1.88
C GLU A 137 16.29 16.51 2.78
N GLY A 138 16.61 15.22 2.97
CA GLY A 138 15.78 14.31 3.76
C GLY A 138 16.04 12.85 3.44
N ILE A 139 15.00 12.15 2.99
CA ILE A 139 15.01 10.70 2.72
C ILE A 139 14.50 10.45 1.31
N ALA A 140 15.29 9.74 0.52
CA ALA A 140 14.87 9.19 -0.75
C ALA A 140 14.22 7.82 -0.55
N VAL A 141 13.13 7.57 -1.27
CA VAL A 141 12.43 6.30 -1.31
C VAL A 141 12.26 5.89 -2.77
N ARG A 142 12.62 4.66 -3.10
CA ARG A 142 12.36 4.08 -4.42
C ARG A 142 11.76 2.70 -4.27
N TRP A 143 10.61 2.47 -4.89
CA TRP A 143 10.10 1.11 -5.07
C TRP A 143 10.98 0.37 -6.06
N VAL A 144 11.24 -0.89 -5.74
CA VAL A 144 12.07 -1.79 -6.53
C VAL A 144 11.45 -3.18 -6.52
N ARG A 145 11.85 -4.01 -7.47
CA ARG A 145 11.51 -5.44 -7.51
C ARG A 145 11.88 -6.16 -6.21
N MET A 146 11.18 -7.26 -5.92
CA MET A 146 11.37 -8.02 -4.69
C MET A 146 12.83 -8.46 -4.50
N GLY A 147 13.37 -8.25 -3.28
CA GLY A 147 14.73 -8.69 -2.93
C GLY A 147 15.85 -7.73 -3.33
N SER A 148 15.52 -6.60 -3.97
CA SER A 148 16.50 -5.58 -4.39
C SER A 148 16.51 -4.35 -3.49
N GLY A 149 15.69 -4.31 -2.44
CA GLY A 149 15.59 -3.21 -1.50
C GLY A 149 16.35 -3.44 -0.20
N ASN A 150 16.10 -2.56 0.78
CA ASN A 150 16.73 -2.58 2.10
C ASN A 150 15.74 -2.65 3.28
N VAL A 151 14.46 -2.89 3.02
CA VAL A 151 13.43 -3.02 4.08
C VAL A 151 13.37 -4.42 4.71
N GLY A 152 14.22 -5.35 4.26
CA GLY A 152 14.31 -6.70 4.83
C GLY A 152 13.12 -7.58 4.46
N MET A 153 12.74 -7.61 3.17
CA MET A 153 11.57 -8.33 2.68
C MET A 153 11.58 -9.84 2.98
N GLU A 154 12.74 -10.48 3.15
CA GLU A 154 12.78 -11.90 3.51
C GLU A 154 12.07 -12.15 4.85
N SER A 155 12.44 -11.37 5.86
CA SER A 155 11.80 -11.44 7.18
C SER A 155 10.34 -10.99 7.15
N TRP A 156 10.00 -10.06 6.25
CA TRP A 156 8.63 -9.60 6.05
C TRP A 156 7.75 -10.73 5.50
N VAL A 157 8.21 -11.42 4.45
CA VAL A 157 7.48 -12.55 3.83
C VAL A 157 7.28 -13.70 4.83
N LYS A 158 8.32 -14.04 5.61
CA LYS A 158 8.22 -15.06 6.66
C LYS A 158 7.18 -14.70 7.74
N LYS A 159 7.15 -13.45 8.19
CA LYS A 159 6.12 -12.95 9.12
C LYS A 159 4.73 -12.96 8.47
N PHE A 160 4.61 -12.55 7.21
CA PHE A 160 3.33 -12.54 6.48
C PHE A 160 2.74 -13.93 6.37
N GLN A 161 3.54 -14.94 5.97
CA GLN A 161 3.08 -16.33 5.88
C GLN A 161 2.56 -16.85 7.24
N LYS A 162 3.21 -16.45 8.33
CA LYS A 162 2.80 -16.83 9.69
C LYS A 162 1.55 -16.10 10.17
N TRP A 163 1.44 -14.80 9.91
CA TRP A 163 0.41 -13.94 10.50
C TRP A 163 -0.84 -13.77 9.64
N CYS A 164 -0.75 -14.02 8.33
CA CYS A 164 -1.83 -13.90 7.36
C CYS A 164 -2.10 -15.26 6.66
N PRO A 165 -2.39 -16.34 7.41
CA PRO A 165 -2.59 -17.66 6.81
C PRO A 165 -3.75 -17.63 5.80
N GLY A 166 -3.53 -18.17 4.61
CA GLY A 166 -4.52 -18.23 3.54
C GLY A 166 -4.68 -16.93 2.73
N VAL A 167 -3.95 -15.86 3.07
CA VAL A 167 -3.95 -14.62 2.28
C VAL A 167 -2.91 -14.72 1.16
N THR A 168 -3.33 -14.39 -0.07
CA THR A 168 -2.43 -14.39 -1.23
C THR A 168 -1.35 -13.32 -1.09
N LEU A 169 -0.09 -13.73 -1.28
CA LEU A 169 1.02 -12.81 -1.48
C LEU A 169 1.04 -12.36 -2.95
N ALA A 170 0.37 -11.24 -3.26
CA ALA A 170 0.24 -10.76 -4.63
C ALA A 170 1.39 -9.81 -4.97
N LEU A 171 2.17 -10.14 -5.99
CA LEU A 171 3.25 -9.30 -6.49
C LEU A 171 2.67 -8.10 -7.22
N GLU A 172 3.03 -6.89 -6.79
CA GLU A 172 2.68 -5.66 -7.46
C GLU A 172 3.98 -4.96 -7.88
N ILE A 173 4.52 -5.34 -9.03
CA ILE A 173 5.87 -4.93 -9.42
C ILE A 173 5.82 -3.56 -10.11
N ILE A 174 6.33 -2.56 -9.41
CA ILE A 174 6.49 -1.18 -9.90
C ILE A 174 7.84 -0.68 -9.41
N SER A 175 8.84 -0.66 -10.29
CA SER A 175 10.14 -0.05 -9.97
C SER A 175 10.18 1.38 -10.47
N LEU A 176 10.46 2.33 -9.57
CA LEU A 176 10.44 3.74 -9.93
C LEU A 176 11.78 4.14 -10.58
N PRO A 177 11.77 4.77 -11.76
CA PRO A 177 13.00 5.25 -12.40
C PRO A 177 13.70 6.34 -11.58
N THR A 178 12.91 7.16 -10.89
CA THR A 178 13.36 8.28 -10.06
C THR A 178 12.85 8.08 -8.63
N PRO A 179 13.69 8.28 -7.59
CA PRO A 179 13.22 8.18 -6.22
C PRO A 179 12.28 9.33 -5.88
N ARG A 180 11.34 9.08 -4.97
CA ARG A 180 10.60 10.13 -4.29
C ARG A 180 11.44 10.67 -3.15
N ILE A 181 11.59 11.99 -3.08
CA ILE A 181 12.32 12.66 -2.00
C ILE A 181 11.33 13.21 -0.97
N TYR A 182 11.42 12.70 0.25
CA TYR A 182 10.71 13.20 1.41
C TYR A 182 11.61 14.19 2.16
N LYS A 183 11.26 15.48 2.11
CA LYS A 183 12.04 16.58 2.69
C LYS A 183 11.87 16.67 4.21
N VAL A 184 12.13 15.59 4.94
CA VAL A 184 11.86 15.48 6.38
C VAL A 184 12.64 16.48 7.25
N PHE A 185 13.68 17.13 6.71
CA PHE A 185 14.43 18.20 7.40
C PHE A 185 13.82 19.59 7.21
N ASP A 186 12.87 19.73 6.28
CA ASP A 186 12.11 20.94 6.07
C ASP A 186 10.89 20.95 7.01
N ARG A 187 10.70 22.03 7.78
CA ARG A 187 9.55 22.16 8.68
C ARG A 187 8.23 22.20 7.91
N GLU A 188 8.20 22.77 6.71
CA GLU A 188 6.97 22.89 5.90
C GLU A 188 6.53 21.55 5.34
N PHE A 189 7.44 20.59 5.16
CA PHE A 189 7.12 19.24 4.72
C PHE A 189 6.14 18.54 5.67
N TRP A 190 6.24 18.81 6.97
CA TRP A 190 5.45 18.15 8.01
C TRP A 190 3.98 18.58 8.05
N GLN A 191 3.57 19.56 7.23
CA GLN A 191 2.16 19.88 7.04
C GLN A 191 1.41 18.69 6.44
N GLY A 192 0.39 18.17 7.14
CA GLY A 192 -0.35 16.94 6.78
C GLY A 192 0.29 15.64 7.28
N TYR A 193 1.39 15.71 8.01
CA TYR A 193 2.09 14.57 8.63
C TYR A 193 2.24 14.75 10.14
N GLU A 194 1.45 15.63 10.76
CA GLU A 194 1.52 15.95 12.19
C GLU A 194 1.15 14.76 13.09
N ASP A 195 0.47 13.76 12.53
CA ASP A 195 0.05 12.55 13.22
C ASP A 195 1.08 11.39 13.16
N VAL A 196 2.20 11.61 12.43
CA VAL A 196 3.31 10.67 12.33
C VAL A 196 4.01 10.58 13.68
N ARG A 197 4.02 9.37 14.26
CA ARG A 197 4.61 9.15 15.58
C ARG A 197 6.11 8.98 15.49
N ALA A 198 6.84 9.68 16.37
CA ALA A 198 8.29 9.64 16.40
C ALA A 198 8.85 8.21 16.50
N ASN A 199 8.30 7.36 17.37
CA ASN A 199 8.77 5.98 17.56
C ASN A 199 8.59 5.11 16.30
N GLU A 200 7.47 5.26 15.58
CA GLU A 200 7.22 4.56 14.31
C GLU A 200 8.12 5.11 13.19
N PHE A 201 8.24 6.45 13.11
CA PHE A 201 9.11 7.13 12.16
C PHE A 201 10.59 6.77 12.35
N THR A 202 11.07 6.55 13.57
CA THR A 202 12.46 6.14 13.79
C THR A 202 12.82 4.80 13.13
N ARG A 203 11.84 3.89 12.96
CA ARG A 203 12.06 2.64 12.21
C ARG A 203 12.24 2.91 10.72
N PHE A 204 11.42 3.77 10.13
CA PHE A 204 11.56 4.24 8.75
C PHE A 204 12.91 4.94 8.54
N LEU A 205 13.29 5.84 9.45
CA LEU A 205 14.58 6.53 9.42
C LEU A 205 15.75 5.53 9.49
N ALA A 206 15.68 4.52 10.36
CA ALA A 206 16.72 3.51 10.49
C ALA A 206 16.95 2.69 9.20
N LEU A 207 15.93 2.51 8.36
CA LEU A 207 16.09 1.92 7.02
C LEU A 207 16.90 2.86 6.12
N ALA A 208 16.58 4.15 6.11
CA ALA A 208 17.27 5.15 5.32
C ALA A 208 18.73 5.38 5.75
N GLU A 209 19.03 5.33 7.05
CA GLU A 209 20.40 5.47 7.58
C GLU A 209 21.33 4.35 7.12
N LYS A 210 20.79 3.14 6.93
CA LYS A 210 21.55 1.96 6.51
C LYS A 210 21.63 1.80 4.99
N GLY A 211 20.78 2.53 4.25
CA GLY A 211 20.69 2.41 2.81
C GLY A 211 21.72 3.24 2.05
N GLN A 212 21.95 2.84 0.82
CA GLN A 212 22.80 3.56 -0.12
C GLN A 212 21.98 3.95 -1.35
N PRO A 213 22.34 5.05 -2.05
CA PRO A 213 21.69 5.42 -3.29
C PRO A 213 21.70 4.25 -4.27
N SER A 214 20.52 3.87 -4.77
CA SER A 214 20.41 2.96 -5.91
C SER A 214 20.53 3.78 -7.19
N LEU A 215 21.40 3.34 -8.10
CA LEU A 215 21.35 3.77 -9.49
C LEU A 215 20.14 3.09 -10.10
N GLY A 216 19.06 3.83 -10.29
CA GLY A 216 17.89 3.29 -10.97
C GLY A 216 18.27 3.00 -12.42
N THR A 217 17.44 2.26 -13.13
CA THR A 217 17.61 2.06 -14.58
C THR A 217 16.53 2.84 -15.31
N PRO A 218 16.54 4.20 -15.28
CA PRO A 218 15.54 4.97 -15.97
C PRO A 218 15.61 4.67 -17.47
N LEU A 219 14.51 4.17 -18.02
CA LEU A 219 14.37 4.02 -19.47
C LEU A 219 14.14 5.42 -20.07
N PRO A 220 14.86 5.82 -21.15
CA PRO A 220 14.59 7.05 -21.88
C PRO A 220 13.11 7.20 -22.24
N LYS A 221 12.60 8.43 -22.33
CA LYS A 221 11.18 8.67 -22.68
C LYS A 221 10.77 8.04 -24.02
N ASP A 222 11.70 7.97 -24.96
CA ASP A 222 11.49 7.42 -26.31
C ASP A 222 11.81 5.91 -26.39
N THR A 223 11.92 5.23 -25.24
CA THR A 223 12.17 3.79 -25.21
C THR A 223 11.01 3.06 -25.90
N PRO A 224 11.30 2.15 -26.86
CA PRO A 224 10.26 1.37 -27.52
C PRO A 224 9.39 0.60 -26.51
N LYS A 225 8.08 0.53 -26.77
CA LYS A 225 7.11 -0.13 -25.88
C LYS A 225 7.51 -1.58 -25.58
N GLU A 226 8.05 -2.28 -26.57
CA GLU A 226 8.52 -3.66 -26.46
C GLU A 226 9.67 -3.80 -25.46
N THR A 227 10.55 -2.79 -25.39
CA THR A 227 11.65 -2.76 -24.43
C THR A 227 11.15 -2.51 -23.00
N ILE A 228 10.15 -1.63 -22.84
CA ILE A 228 9.50 -1.39 -21.54
C ILE A 228 8.83 -2.67 -21.04
N LEU A 229 8.02 -3.33 -21.89
CA LEU A 229 7.34 -4.57 -21.54
C LEU A 229 8.32 -5.71 -21.21
N ALA A 230 9.43 -5.80 -21.93
CA ALA A 230 10.48 -6.78 -21.65
C ALA A 230 11.12 -6.53 -20.27
N ALA A 231 11.39 -5.27 -19.92
CA ALA A 231 11.93 -4.90 -18.62
C ALA A 231 10.93 -5.18 -17.48
N GLU A 232 9.65 -4.79 -17.63
CA GLU A 232 8.59 -5.09 -16.65
C GLU A 232 8.43 -6.60 -16.42
N ARG A 233 8.53 -7.39 -17.49
CA ARG A 233 8.48 -8.85 -17.41
C ARG A 233 9.70 -9.43 -16.67
N GLU A 234 10.90 -8.93 -16.94
CA GLU A 234 12.11 -9.34 -16.22
C GLU A 234 11.98 -9.04 -14.72
N GLU A 235 11.47 -7.87 -14.34
CA GLU A 235 11.30 -7.53 -12.94
C GLU A 235 10.26 -8.41 -12.24
N LEU A 236 9.18 -8.77 -12.94
CA LEU A 236 8.18 -9.72 -12.45
C LEU A 236 8.77 -11.12 -12.26
N GLU A 237 9.48 -11.65 -13.26
CA GLU A 237 10.09 -12.98 -13.21
C GLU A 237 11.15 -13.06 -12.11
N ALA A 238 12.02 -12.04 -12.01
CA ALA A 238 13.02 -11.94 -10.95
C ALA A 238 12.37 -11.87 -9.56
N SER A 239 11.31 -11.06 -9.40
CA SER A 239 10.56 -10.95 -8.15
C SER A 239 9.90 -12.27 -7.77
N TYR A 240 9.32 -12.98 -8.74
CA TYR A 240 8.71 -14.29 -8.55
C TYR A 240 9.76 -15.31 -8.06
N HIS A 241 10.89 -15.44 -8.76
CA HIS A 241 11.93 -16.40 -8.39
C HIS A 241 12.51 -16.13 -7.00
N TRP A 242 12.78 -14.85 -6.69
CA TRP A 242 13.25 -14.47 -5.36
C TRP A 242 12.21 -14.81 -4.28
N THR A 243 10.94 -14.45 -4.51
CA THR A 243 9.86 -14.67 -3.54
C THR A 243 9.60 -16.16 -3.31
N ARG A 244 9.61 -16.97 -4.37
CA ARG A 244 9.51 -18.43 -4.29
C ARG A 244 10.61 -19.02 -3.42
N LYS A 245 11.86 -18.62 -3.65
CA LYS A 245 13.01 -19.08 -2.85
C LYS A 245 12.83 -18.78 -1.37
N VAL A 246 12.30 -17.61 -1.01
CA VAL A 246 12.04 -17.25 0.39
C VAL A 246 10.93 -18.10 1.00
N LEU A 247 9.83 -18.30 0.26
CA LEU A 247 8.69 -19.12 0.71
C LEU A 247 9.06 -20.60 0.88
N ASP A 248 9.94 -21.14 0.03
CA ASP A 248 10.39 -22.54 0.11
C ASP A 248 11.37 -22.78 1.28
N GLN A 249 11.87 -21.72 1.92
CA GLN A 249 12.79 -21.75 3.07
C GLN A 249 12.12 -21.45 4.41
N ALA A 250 10.81 -21.19 4.41
CA ALA A 250 10.04 -20.68 5.56
C ALA A 250 9.28 -21.77 6.31
#